data_AF-A0A7H8QCB7-F1
#
_entry.id   AF-A0A7H8QCB7-F1
#
_cell.length_a   1.000
_cell.length_b   1.000
_cell.length_c   1.000
_cell.angle_alpha   90.00
_cell.angle_beta   90.00
_cell.angle_gamma   90.00
#
_symmetry.space_group_name_H-M   'P 1'
#
loop_
_entity.id
_entity.type
_entity.pdbx_description
1 polymer ?
#
loop_
_entity_poly.entity_id
_entity_poly.type
_entity_poly.pdbx_seq_one_letter_code
_entity_poly.pdbx_strand_id
1 'polypeptide(L)'
;MGKLLLSIAVLFIVIFLVKVLLRKIFHIEKRKKEFFSYSHVNSLHRKVDWVIRIGSMIVYLIFFYKLIYEDYSLNLMLGIMLILFVLQMAVQAFFEWRYSEHPKEAILTASEMAILALAIGAVIWFDLLNFLIGTPN
;
A
#
# COMPACT_ATOMS: atom_id res chain seq x y z
N MET A 1 -13.56 16.01 8.99
CA MET A 1 -14.14 14.67 8.66
C MET A 1 -14.71 14.55 7.24
N GLY A 2 -15.64 15.41 6.78
CA GLY A 2 -16.31 15.21 5.48
C GLY A 2 -15.39 15.18 4.24
N LYS A 3 -14.35 16.02 4.21
CA LYS A 3 -13.34 16.05 3.12
C LYS A 3 -12.54 14.75 3.04
N LEU A 4 -12.14 14.19 4.17
CA LEU A 4 -11.43 12.92 4.26
C LEU A 4 -12.28 11.76 3.75
N LEU A 5 -13.54 11.67 4.19
CA LEU A 5 -14.47 10.63 3.71
C LEU A 5 -14.70 10.72 2.21
N LEU A 6 -14.89 11.93 1.68
CA LEU A 6 -15.05 12.15 0.25
C LEU A 6 -13.78 11.76 -0.53
N SER A 7 -12.60 12.12 -0.02
CA SER A 7 -11.32 11.76 -0.64
C SER A 7 -11.12 10.25 -0.69
N ILE A 8 -11.45 9.54 0.39
CA ILE A 8 -11.42 8.07 0.44
C ILE A 8 -12.41 7.48 -0.57
N ALA A 9 -13.64 8.00 -0.64
CA ALA A 9 -14.64 7.52 -1.60
C ALA A 9 -14.16 7.69 -3.06
N VAL A 10 -13.60 8.85 -3.39
CA VAL A 10 -13.00 9.11 -4.72
C VAL A 10 -11.86 8.14 -5.00
N LEU A 11 -10.97 7.90 -4.04
CA LEU A 11 -9.87 6.96 -4.18
C LEU A 11 -10.36 5.53 -4.51
N PHE A 12 -11.38 5.05 -3.81
CA PHE A 12 -11.97 3.74 -4.09
C PHE A 12 -12.62 3.68 -5.47
N ILE A 13 -13.28 4.75 -5.91
CA ILE A 13 -13.85 4.85 -7.26
C ILE A 13 -12.74 4.78 -8.32
N VAL A 14 -11.64 5.52 -8.12
CA VAL A 14 -10.49 5.50 -9.04
C VAL A 14 -9.88 4.09 -9.12
N ILE A 15 -9.63 3.44 -7.98
CA ILE A 15 -9.12 2.06 -7.94
C ILE A 15 -10.06 1.10 -8.68
N PHE A 16 -11.37 1.22 -8.45
CA PHE A 16 -12.37 0.40 -9.13
C PHE A 16 -12.33 0.60 -10.65
N LEU A 17 -12.30 1.84 -11.12
CA LEU A 17 -12.23 2.17 -12.55
C LEU A 17 -10.95 1.63 -13.19
N VAL A 18 -9.79 1.84 -12.54
CA VAL A 18 -8.51 1.33 -13.03
C VAL A 18 -8.54 -0.19 -13.13
N LYS A 19 -9.07 -0.91 -12.13
CA LYS A 19 -9.23 -2.36 -12.18
C LYS A 19 -10.10 -2.81 -13.35
N VAL A 20 -11.23 -2.13 -13.59
CA VAL A 20 -12.12 -2.45 -14.72
C VAL A 20 -11.41 -2.25 -16.06
N LEU A 21 -10.69 -1.14 -16.21
CA LEU A 21 -9.91 -0.84 -17.42
C LEU A 21 -8.81 -1.88 -17.66
N LEU A 22 -8.00 -2.18 -16.64
CA LEU A 22 -6.91 -3.15 -16.73
C LEU A 22 -7.42 -4.56 -17.04
N ARG A 23 -8.56 -4.97 -16.46
CA ARG A 23 -9.19 -6.26 -16.81
C ARG A 23 -9.54 -6.33 -18.29
N LYS A 24 -10.06 -5.24 -18.86
CA LYS A 24 -10.43 -5.17 -20.28
C LYS A 24 -9.18 -5.16 -21.18
N ILE A 25 -8.15 -4.39 -20.83
CA ILE A 25 -6.91 -4.27 -21.61
C ILE A 25 -6.14 -5.59 -21.62
N PHE A 26 -5.94 -6.20 -20.46
CA PHE A 26 -5.11 -7.40 -20.30
C PHE A 26 -5.88 -8.72 -20.43
N HIS A 27 -7.18 -8.64 -20.76
CA HIS A 27 -8.08 -9.79 -20.90
C HIS A 27 -8.01 -10.72 -19.67
N ILE A 28 -8.13 -10.11 -18.48
CA ILE A 28 -8.00 -10.83 -17.21
C ILE A 28 -9.36 -11.39 -16.84
N GLU A 29 -9.44 -12.72 -16.75
CA GLU A 29 -10.65 -13.43 -16.35
C GLU A 29 -11.16 -12.98 -14.98
N LYS A 30 -12.49 -12.84 -14.85
CA LYS A 30 -13.11 -12.57 -13.55
C LYS A 30 -13.10 -13.86 -12.74
N ARG A 31 -12.16 -13.98 -11.82
CA ARG A 31 -12.21 -15.00 -10.77
C ARG A 31 -12.86 -14.46 -9.50
N LYS A 32 -13.60 -15.34 -8.82
CA LYS A 32 -13.95 -15.16 -7.41
C LYS A 32 -12.66 -15.28 -6.61
N LYS A 33 -12.00 -14.16 -6.35
CA LYS A 33 -11.00 -14.09 -5.28
C LYS A 33 -11.76 -14.05 -3.97
N GLU A 34 -11.37 -14.89 -3.02
CA GLU A 34 -11.64 -14.57 -1.62
C GLU A 34 -10.95 -13.22 -1.35
N PHE A 35 -11.73 -12.24 -0.92
CA PHE A 35 -11.17 -10.95 -0.51
C PHE A 35 -10.13 -11.24 0.59
N PHE A 36 -8.89 -10.78 0.38
CA PHE A 36 -7.79 -10.96 1.33
C PHE A 36 -7.33 -12.41 1.59
N SER A 37 -7.30 -13.31 0.59
CA SER A 37 -6.58 -14.57 0.81
C SER A 37 -5.08 -14.28 1.00
N TYR A 38 -4.59 -14.49 2.22
CA TYR A 38 -3.18 -14.53 2.58
C TYR A 38 -2.52 -15.79 1.99
N SER A 39 -2.67 -16.00 0.68
CA SER A 39 -2.04 -17.11 -0.02
C SER A 39 -0.64 -16.69 -0.42
N HIS A 40 0.34 -16.99 0.43
CA HIS A 40 1.72 -16.97 0.00
C HIS A 40 1.85 -17.93 -1.17
N VAL A 41 2.18 -17.37 -2.33
CA VAL A 41 2.30 -18.13 -3.59
C VAL A 41 3.23 -19.33 -3.45
N ASN A 42 4.27 -19.20 -2.62
CA ASN A 42 5.14 -20.31 -2.24
C ASN A 42 5.75 -20.08 -0.83
N SER A 43 6.50 -21.08 -0.34
CA SER A 43 7.18 -21.00 0.96
C SER A 43 8.30 -19.96 1.01
N LEU A 44 8.89 -19.61 -0.13
CA LEU A 44 9.94 -18.60 -0.23
C LEU A 44 9.37 -17.19 -0.05
N HIS A 45 8.25 -16.87 -0.70
CA HIS A 45 7.47 -15.65 -0.50
C HIS A 45 7.17 -15.46 0.99
N ARG A 46 6.68 -16.51 1.66
CA ARG A 46 6.41 -16.47 3.11
C ARG A 46 7.62 -16.12 3.95
N LYS A 47 8.79 -16.70 3.64
CA LYS A 47 10.03 -16.38 4.39
C LYS A 47 10.46 -14.94 4.17
N VAL A 48 10.45 -14.47 2.92
CA VAL A 48 10.84 -13.09 2.57
C VAL A 48 9.89 -12.09 3.24
N ASP A 49 8.58 -12.31 3.13
CA ASP A 49 7.58 -11.45 3.76
C ASP A 49 7.76 -11.37 5.27
N TRP A 50 8.04 -12.49 5.91
CA TRP A 50 8.24 -12.54 7.36
C TRP A 50 9.49 -11.77 7.80
N VAL A 51 10.60 -11.90 7.05
CA VAL A 51 11.83 -11.13 7.30
C VAL A 51 11.58 -9.63 7.14
N ILE A 52 10.89 -9.22 6.07
CA ILE A 52 10.56 -7.80 5.83
C ILE A 52 9.65 -7.27 6.94
N ARG A 53 8.65 -8.04 7.38
CA ARG A 53 7.73 -7.63 8.45
C ARG A 53 8.46 -7.41 9.77
N ILE A 54 9.35 -8.33 10.16
CA ILE A 54 10.13 -8.18 11.39
C ILE A 54 11.09 -7.00 11.29
N GLY A 55 11.83 -6.88 10.18
CA GLY A 55 12.71 -5.75 9.94
C GLY A 55 11.97 -4.42 10.01
N SER A 56 10.80 -4.34 9.36
CA SER A 56 9.94 -3.16 9.38
C SER A 56 9.43 -2.84 10.79
N MET A 57 9.04 -3.86 11.57
CA MET A 57 8.60 -3.66 12.95
C MET A 57 9.70 -3.07 13.83
N ILE A 58 10.94 -3.54 13.69
CA ILE A 58 12.09 -2.99 14.42
C ILE A 58 12.34 -1.53 14.01
N VAL A 59 12.31 -1.23 12.70
CA VAL A 59 12.46 0.14 12.20
C VAL A 59 11.36 1.04 12.75
N TYR A 60 10.10 0.58 12.76
CA TYR A 60 8.99 1.33 13.32
C TYR A 60 9.17 1.62 14.81
N LEU A 61 9.60 0.65 15.61
CA LEU A 61 9.87 0.87 17.03
C LEU A 61 10.95 1.93 17.25
N ILE A 62 12.03 1.92 16.47
CA ILE A 62 13.11 2.92 16.56
C ILE A 62 12.57 4.32 16.22
N PHE A 63 11.84 4.46 15.11
CA PHE A 63 11.32 5.78 14.71
C PHE A 63 10.22 6.27 15.63
N PHE A 64 9.43 5.37 16.22
CA PHE A 64 8.42 5.73 17.20
C PHE A 64 9.05 6.23 18.50
N TYR A 65 10.12 5.57 18.97
CA TYR A 65 10.91 6.08 20.09
C TYR A 65 11.45 7.48 19.80
N LYS A 66 12.07 7.67 18.62
CA LYS A 66 12.61 8.98 18.23
C LYS A 66 11.54 10.05 18.11
N LEU A 67 10.37 9.73 17.58
CA LEU A 67 9.24 10.66 17.49
C LEU A 67 8.80 11.15 18.88
N ILE A 68 8.74 10.26 19.87
CA ILE A 68 8.25 10.60 21.22
C ILE A 68 9.31 11.31 22.05
N TYR A 69 10.58 10.89 21.96
CA TYR A 69 11.63 11.30 22.90
C TYR A 69 12.70 12.22 22.31
N GLU A 70 12.85 12.28 20.98
CA GLU A 70 13.93 13.02 20.30
C GLU A 70 13.42 14.10 19.33
N ASP A 71 12.15 14.52 19.47
CA ASP A 71 11.50 15.55 18.65
C ASP A 71 11.67 15.35 17.13
N TYR A 72 11.65 14.08 16.70
CA TYR A 72 11.75 13.73 15.28
C TYR A 72 10.49 14.13 14.50
N SER A 73 10.67 14.52 13.24
CA SER A 73 9.54 14.89 12.37
C SER A 73 8.61 13.70 12.11
N LEU A 74 7.31 13.91 12.34
CA LEU A 74 6.25 12.97 11.98
C LEU A 74 6.26 12.64 10.49
N ASN A 75 6.53 13.63 9.61
CA ASN A 75 6.60 13.43 8.17
C ASN A 75 7.74 12.48 7.77
N LEU A 76 8.87 12.54 8.49
CA LEU A 76 9.98 11.62 8.27
C LEU A 76 9.58 10.19 8.65
N MET A 77 8.92 10.00 9.80
CA MET A 77 8.39 8.69 10.19
C MET A 77 7.41 8.15 9.14
N LEU A 78 6.42 8.96 8.73
CA LEU A 78 5.44 8.57 7.71
C LEU A 78 6.12 8.23 6.36
N GLY A 79 7.15 8.99 5.97
CA GLY A 79 7.93 8.70 4.77
C GLY A 79 8.64 7.34 4.81
N ILE A 80 9.23 6.99 5.96
CA ILE A 80 9.87 5.68 6.15
C ILE A 80 8.85 4.55 6.14
N MET A 81 7.69 4.76 6.77
CA MET A 81 6.57 3.81 6.71
C MET A 81 6.10 3.59 5.27
N LEU A 82 6.01 4.66 4.47
CA LEU A 82 5.65 4.56 3.07
C LEU A 82 6.71 3.78 2.26
N ILE A 83 8.00 4.03 2.48
CA ILE A 83 9.08 3.31 1.79
C ILE A 83 9.01 1.80 2.10
N LEU A 84 8.85 1.44 3.38
CA LEU A 84 8.74 0.04 3.79
C LEU A 84 7.46 -0.62 3.26
N PHE A 85 6.35 0.11 3.22
CA PHE A 85 5.12 -0.33 2.60
C PHE A 85 5.32 -0.60 1.10
N VAL A 86 5.95 0.30 0.36
CA VAL A 86 6.25 0.12 -1.08
C VAL A 86 7.20 -1.05 -1.31
N LEU A 87 8.19 -1.26 -0.44
CA LEU A 87 9.07 -2.43 -0.50
C LEU A 87 8.29 -3.74 -0.36
N GLN A 88 7.36 -3.80 0.61
CA GLN A 88 6.51 -4.97 0.81
C GLN A 88 5.59 -5.20 -0.40
N MET A 89 5.01 -4.14 -0.96
CA MET A 89 4.22 -4.23 -2.19
C MET A 89 5.04 -4.77 -3.37
N ALA A 90 6.28 -4.31 -3.53
CA ALA A 90 7.15 -4.74 -4.63
C ALA A 90 7.46 -6.24 -4.54
N VAL A 91 7.72 -6.74 -3.33
CA VAL A 91 7.94 -8.16 -3.05
C VAL A 91 6.69 -8.97 -3.38
N GLN A 92 5.52 -8.54 -2.90
CA GLN A 92 4.25 -9.21 -3.21
C GLN A 92 4.00 -9.25 -4.72
N ALA A 93 4.15 -8.12 -5.41
CA ALA A 93 3.96 -8.03 -6.85
C ALA A 93 4.93 -8.94 -7.62
N PHE A 94 6.19 -9.02 -7.20
CA PHE A 94 7.18 -9.92 -7.78
C PHE A 94 6.77 -11.38 -7.64
N PHE A 95 6.34 -11.81 -6.45
CA PHE A 95 5.92 -13.19 -6.23
C PHE A 95 4.62 -13.55 -6.95
N GLU A 96 3.64 -12.64 -6.94
CA GLU A 96 2.40 -12.83 -7.69
C GLU A 96 2.67 -12.93 -9.19
N TRP A 97 3.55 -12.07 -9.74
CA TRP A 97 3.85 -12.10 -11.16
C TRP A 97 4.68 -13.32 -11.59
N ARG A 98 5.63 -13.77 -10.77
CA ARG A 98 6.56 -14.83 -11.16
C ARG A 98 6.10 -16.25 -10.82
N TYR A 99 5.35 -16.41 -9.74
CA TYR A 99 5.07 -17.74 -9.18
C TYR A 99 3.59 -18.08 -9.08
N SER A 100 2.67 -17.13 -9.29
CA SER A 100 1.24 -17.45 -9.16
C SER A 100 0.74 -18.21 -10.38
N GLU A 101 -0.30 -19.03 -10.19
CA GLU A 101 -1.01 -19.69 -11.29
C GLU A 101 -1.61 -18.67 -12.27
N HIS A 102 -1.78 -17.41 -11.84
CA HIS A 102 -2.51 -16.37 -12.55
C HIS A 102 -1.74 -15.04 -12.55
N PRO A 103 -0.57 -14.99 -13.23
CA PRO A 103 0.37 -13.87 -13.14
C PRO A 103 -0.20 -12.56 -13.68
N LYS A 104 -1.20 -12.61 -14.57
CA LYS A 104 -1.90 -11.42 -15.07
C LYS A 104 -2.71 -10.72 -13.99
N GLU A 105 -3.17 -11.43 -12.95
CA GLU A 105 -3.88 -10.80 -11.84
C GLU A 105 -2.96 -9.93 -10.97
N ALA A 106 -1.65 -10.22 -10.96
CA ALA A 106 -0.65 -9.41 -10.25
C ALA A 106 -0.67 -7.95 -10.73
N ILE A 107 -1.02 -7.70 -11.99
CA ILE A 107 -1.16 -6.35 -12.56
C ILE A 107 -2.25 -5.58 -11.82
N LEU A 108 -3.38 -6.23 -11.50
CA LEU A 108 -4.48 -5.59 -10.78
C LEU A 108 -4.08 -5.28 -9.34
N THR A 109 -3.48 -6.23 -8.63
CA THR A 109 -3.02 -6.03 -7.25
C THR A 109 -1.95 -4.94 -7.20
N ALA A 110 -0.94 -5.01 -8.07
CA ALA A 110 0.15 -4.04 -8.13
C ALA A 110 -0.37 -2.62 -8.45
N SER A 111 -1.33 -2.50 -9.37
CA SER A 111 -1.92 -1.19 -9.71
C SER A 111 -2.70 -0.57 -8.55
N GLU A 112 -3.49 -1.37 -7.82
CA GLU A 112 -4.21 -0.90 -6.62
C GLU A 112 -3.24 -0.43 -5.54
N MET A 113 -2.24 -1.26 -5.25
CA MET A 113 -1.23 -0.92 -4.24
C MET A 113 -0.44 0.32 -4.65
N ALA A 114 -0.09 0.48 -5.93
CA ALA A 114 0.60 1.67 -6.45
C ALA A 114 -0.25 2.94 -6.30
N ILE A 115 -1.54 2.89 -6.62
CA ILE A 115 -2.46 4.02 -6.43
C ILE A 115 -2.54 4.42 -4.95
N LEU A 116 -2.63 3.43 -4.04
CA LEU A 116 -2.63 3.69 -2.60
C LEU A 116 -1.32 4.34 -2.13
N ALA A 117 -0.16 3.82 -2.56
CA ALA A 117 1.13 4.38 -2.21
C ALA A 117 1.30 5.82 -2.73
N LEU A 118 0.86 6.11 -3.97
CA LEU A 118 0.88 7.46 -4.53
C LEU A 118 -0.06 8.40 -3.77
N ALA A 119 -1.25 7.94 -3.39
CA ALA A 119 -2.19 8.75 -2.61
C ALA A 119 -1.61 9.09 -1.22
N ILE A 120 -1.04 8.11 -0.51
CA ILE A 120 -0.39 8.32 0.79
C ILE A 120 0.81 9.26 0.64
N GLY A 121 1.66 9.02 -0.37
CA GLY A 121 2.82 9.86 -0.68
C GLY A 121 2.42 11.30 -0.97
N ALA A 122 1.35 11.53 -1.73
CA ALA A 122 0.82 12.87 -1.98
C ALA A 122 0.35 13.55 -0.69
N VAL A 123 -0.34 12.81 0.21
CA VAL A 123 -0.78 13.37 1.50
C VAL A 123 0.41 13.83 2.34
N ILE A 124 1.47 13.02 2.40
CA ILE A 124 2.69 13.36 3.17
C ILE A 124 3.44 14.53 2.52
N TRP A 125 3.65 14.48 1.20
CA TRP A 125 4.43 15.47 0.47
C TRP A 125 3.81 16.87 0.51
N PHE A 126 2.49 16.95 0.36
CA PHE A 126 1.75 18.21 0.35
C PHE A 126 1.17 18.58 1.73
N ASP A 127 1.53 17.85 2.79
CA ASP A 127 1.03 18.03 4.16
C ASP A 127 -0.50 18.16 4.24
N LEU A 128 -1.21 17.33 3.46
CA LEU A 128 -2.67 17.42 3.30
C LEU A 128 -3.43 16.86 4.50
N LEU A 129 -2.73 16.25 5.46
CA LEU A 129 -3.36 15.55 6.58
C LEU A 129 -4.25 16.49 7.40
N ASN A 130 -3.74 17.67 7.76
CA ASN A 130 -4.49 18.69 8.51
C ASN A 130 -5.70 19.20 7.70
N PHE A 131 -5.50 19.48 6.41
CA PHE A 131 -6.56 19.92 5.51
C PHE A 131 -7.71 18.91 5.37
N LEU A 132 -7.38 17.61 5.29
CA LEU A 132 -8.36 16.53 5.12
C LEU A 132 -9.15 16.28 6.40
N ILE A 133 -8.47 16.30 7.56
CA ILE A 133 -9.09 16.08 8.86
C ILE A 133 -9.95 17.29 9.27
N GLY A 134 -9.55 18.49 8.86
CA GLY A 134 -10.27 19.74 9.13
C GLY A 134 -9.88 20.37 10.48
N THR A 135 -8.65 20.16 10.92
CA THR A 135 -8.08 20.89 12.06
C THR A 135 -7.75 22.32 11.61
N PRO A 136 -8.16 23.37 12.34
CA PRO A 136 -7.70 24.73 12.06
C PRO A 136 -6.20 24.83 12.33
N ASN A 137 -5.48 25.49 11.41
CA ASN A 137 -4.08 25.90 11.60
C ASN A 137 -3.97 26.96 12.69
#